data_AF-A0A9D8GQI1-F1
#
_entry.id   AF-A0A9D8GQI1-F1
#
_cell.length_a   1.000
_cell.length_b   1.000
_cell.length_c   1.000
_cell.angle_alpha   90.00
_cell.angle_beta   90.00
_cell.angle_gamma   90.00
#
_symmetry.space_group_name_H-M   'P 1'
#
loop_
_entity.id
_entity.type
_entity.pdbx_description
1 polymer ?
#
loop_
_entity_poly.entity_id
_entity_poly.type
_entity_poly.pdbx_seq_one_letter_code
_entity_poly.pdbx_strand_id
1 'polypeptide(L)'
;MPPPTAESSRALQTSPKKTVNKARSRAGPIQSHLDHVRGRRIVMSAMFLPATCRIFAIRESWPPITGLGMRIEILCTGDEILTGKTVNTNYSHMAQRLGEVGLDVTWGTTVGDDRETLLAAFRLAASRADAVIVNGGLGPTVDDLSQEMAAAAAGVKLALSQQWLTTMESYFQRRGRVMPPNNRKQAMLPATAEVLDNPIGTACGFAMTIGRARFFFTPGVPREMRRMLDEQIIPRLLQGSGLNAVLRMKRFHTFGIGEARADLMLQGVETLAGGGTVKLGFQAHYPQLETKLVARGASAEAVEQTLEPVVEEVRRRLGNFVLAEDDQTLEGVIFAALDAKGGAVATAEMFTGGSIAARL
;
A
#
# COMPACT_ATOMS: atom_id res chain seq x y z
N MET A 1 -18.88 11.07 66.33
CA MET A 1 -20.34 11.34 66.38
C MET A 1 -20.74 12.15 65.15
N PRO A 2 -22.03 12.20 64.75
CA PRO A 2 -22.49 12.67 63.44
C PRO A 2 -23.10 14.11 63.42
N PRO A 3 -23.63 14.59 62.26
CA PRO A 3 -24.43 15.83 62.10
C PRO A 3 -25.96 15.62 62.16
N PRO A 4 -26.74 16.72 62.22
CA PRO A 4 -27.60 17.13 61.08
C PRO A 4 -27.36 18.63 60.70
N THR A 5 -27.99 19.30 59.72
CA THR A 5 -29.12 19.04 58.79
C THR A 5 -28.64 19.25 57.32
N ALA A 6 -29.37 19.06 56.21
CA ALA A 6 -30.80 18.95 55.85
C ALA A 6 -31.60 20.28 55.80
N GLU A 7 -32.65 20.48 54.99
CA GLU A 7 -33.28 19.69 53.88
C GLU A 7 -33.76 20.70 52.78
N SER A 8 -34.55 20.48 51.71
CA SER A 8 -35.43 19.39 51.21
C SER A 8 -35.53 19.43 49.64
N SER A 9 -36.07 18.46 48.88
CA SER A 9 -37.50 18.25 48.46
C SER A 9 -38.17 19.48 47.78
N ARG A 10 -39.06 19.45 46.76
CA ARG A 10 -40.03 18.49 46.11
C ARG A 10 -40.14 18.83 44.59
N ALA A 11 -40.69 18.05 43.64
CA ALA A 11 -41.17 16.64 43.61
C ALA A 11 -41.24 16.05 42.17
N LEU A 12 -42.38 16.18 41.45
CA LEU A 12 -42.79 15.38 40.28
C LEU A 12 -43.64 16.18 39.26
N GLN A 13 -43.61 15.85 37.96
CA GLN A 13 -44.80 15.39 37.19
C GLN A 13 -44.55 14.83 35.76
N THR A 14 -45.02 13.59 35.55
CA THR A 14 -45.62 12.90 34.36
C THR A 14 -45.37 13.30 32.89
N SER A 15 -45.17 12.27 32.04
CA SER A 15 -45.19 12.27 30.56
C SER A 15 -46.61 12.28 29.94
N PRO A 16 -46.78 12.39 28.58
CA PRO A 16 -46.93 11.15 27.78
C PRO A 16 -46.55 11.17 26.26
N LYS A 17 -46.13 9.97 25.79
CA LYS A 17 -46.32 9.30 24.46
C LYS A 17 -46.64 10.09 23.17
N LYS A 18 -45.90 9.76 22.09
CA LYS A 18 -46.38 9.49 20.70
C LYS A 18 -45.33 8.64 19.95
N THR A 19 -45.53 7.34 19.75
CA THR A 19 -46.18 6.67 18.60
C THR A 19 -45.19 6.23 17.52
N VAL A 20 -45.07 4.91 17.31
CA VAL A 20 -44.35 4.26 16.20
C VAL A 20 -45.37 3.74 15.19
N ASN A 21 -45.09 3.80 13.87
CA ASN A 21 -45.74 2.90 12.92
C ASN A 21 -44.87 2.57 11.69
N LYS A 22 -45.19 1.46 11.02
CA LYS A 22 -44.45 0.89 9.88
C LYS A 22 -45.10 1.27 8.53
N ALA A 23 -44.30 1.30 7.47
CA ALA A 23 -44.77 1.04 6.11
C ALA A 23 -43.67 0.32 5.30
N ARG A 24 -44.07 -0.45 4.27
CA ARG A 24 -43.23 -1.23 3.35
C ARG A 24 -43.58 -0.89 1.91
N SER A 25 -42.70 -1.29 0.97
CA SER A 25 -42.98 -1.47 -0.48
C SER A 25 -43.17 -0.15 -1.28
N ARG A 26 -43.03 -0.12 -2.60
CA ARG A 26 -43.00 -1.21 -3.61
C ARG A 26 -41.85 -1.08 -4.61
N ALA A 27 -41.48 -2.21 -5.21
CA ALA A 27 -40.82 -2.24 -6.53
C ALA A 27 -41.89 -2.40 -7.63
N GLY A 28 -41.58 -1.98 -8.85
CA GLY A 28 -42.41 -2.16 -10.05
C GLY A 28 -41.52 -2.20 -11.30
N PRO A 29 -41.81 -3.05 -12.30
CA PRO A 29 -40.93 -3.26 -13.46
C PRO A 29 -41.23 -2.29 -14.61
N ILE A 30 -40.28 -2.16 -15.54
CA ILE A 30 -40.51 -1.62 -16.88
C ILE A 30 -40.09 -2.71 -17.89
N GLN A 31 -40.90 -2.89 -18.93
CA GLN A 31 -40.74 -3.99 -19.89
C GLN A 31 -39.77 -3.68 -21.01
N SER A 32 -39.34 -4.76 -21.67
CA SER A 32 -38.51 -4.76 -22.87
C SER A 32 -39.14 -4.04 -24.07
N HIS A 33 -38.32 -3.30 -24.80
CA HIS A 33 -38.40 -3.24 -26.26
C HIS A 33 -37.08 -3.72 -26.84
N LEU A 34 -37.18 -4.51 -27.91
CA LEU A 34 -36.05 -5.10 -28.64
C LEU A 34 -36.27 -4.77 -30.11
N ASP A 35 -35.29 -4.12 -30.72
CA ASP A 35 -35.23 -3.97 -32.17
C ASP A 35 -33.80 -4.20 -32.67
N HIS A 36 -33.66 -4.77 -33.86
CA HIS A 36 -32.40 -5.33 -34.35
C HIS A 36 -31.66 -4.38 -35.33
N VAL A 37 -30.43 -4.01 -34.99
CA VAL A 37 -29.39 -3.74 -35.99
C VAL A 37 -28.10 -4.50 -35.61
N ARG A 38 -27.39 -5.00 -36.64
CA ARG A 38 -26.32 -6.00 -36.50
C ARG A 38 -24.96 -5.34 -36.19
N GLY A 39 -24.21 -5.90 -35.24
CA GLY A 39 -22.80 -5.56 -35.00
C GLY A 39 -22.08 -6.66 -34.21
N ARG A 40 -21.25 -7.48 -34.89
CA ARG A 40 -20.50 -8.57 -34.24
C ARG A 40 -19.27 -8.04 -33.50
N ARG A 41 -19.21 -8.22 -32.18
CA ARG A 41 -17.98 -8.60 -31.46
C ARG A 41 -18.31 -9.67 -30.42
N ILE A 42 -17.42 -10.65 -30.29
CA ILE A 42 -17.54 -11.73 -29.30
C ILE A 42 -17.11 -11.16 -27.95
N VAL A 43 -17.97 -11.27 -26.95
CA VAL A 43 -17.64 -10.94 -25.55
C VAL A 43 -17.21 -12.23 -24.87
N MET A 44 -15.93 -12.34 -24.50
CA MET A 44 -15.52 -13.38 -23.56
C MET A 44 -16.07 -13.06 -22.17
N SER A 45 -16.55 -14.09 -21.47
CA SER A 45 -17.25 -13.93 -20.19
C SER A 45 -16.33 -13.37 -19.11
N ALA A 46 -16.69 -12.23 -18.53
CA ALA A 46 -16.02 -11.70 -17.35
C ALA A 46 -16.56 -12.41 -16.10
N MET A 47 -15.70 -13.13 -15.39
CA MET A 47 -16.00 -13.69 -14.07
C MET A 47 -14.98 -13.19 -13.03
N PHE A 48 -15.52 -12.63 -11.94
CA PHE A 48 -14.84 -12.34 -10.68
C PHE A 48 -13.52 -11.53 -10.72
N LEU A 49 -13.65 -10.21 -10.88
CA LEU A 49 -12.88 -9.27 -10.05
C LEU A 49 -13.79 -8.67 -8.96
N PRO A 50 -13.27 -8.37 -7.74
CA PRO A 50 -14.03 -7.65 -6.72
C PRO A 50 -14.44 -6.23 -7.15
N ALA A 51 -15.70 -5.87 -6.90
CA ALA A 51 -16.29 -4.62 -7.37
C ALA A 51 -15.90 -3.40 -6.49
N THR A 52 -14.67 -2.90 -6.67
CA THR A 52 -14.27 -1.58 -6.12
C THR A 52 -13.24 -0.80 -6.95
N CYS A 53 -12.60 -1.43 -7.95
CA CYS A 53 -11.61 -0.75 -8.78
C CYS A 53 -12.26 0.26 -9.76
N ARG A 54 -12.49 1.48 -9.29
CA ARG A 54 -12.81 2.62 -10.17
C ARG A 54 -11.55 3.04 -10.91
N ILE A 55 -11.49 2.75 -12.20
CA ILE A 55 -10.45 3.26 -13.09
C ILE A 55 -10.57 4.79 -13.13
N PHE A 56 -9.70 5.48 -12.39
CA PHE A 56 -9.53 6.92 -12.52
C PHE A 56 -8.88 7.22 -13.87
N ALA A 57 -9.48 8.12 -14.65
CA ALA A 57 -8.91 8.59 -15.90
C ALA A 57 -7.65 9.43 -15.60
N ILE A 58 -6.47 8.85 -15.86
CA ILE A 58 -5.18 9.52 -15.74
C ILE A 58 -5.19 10.71 -16.73
N ARG A 59 -5.18 11.94 -16.18
CA ARG A 59 -5.01 13.16 -16.98
C ARG A 59 -3.52 13.43 -17.15
N GLU A 60 -3.17 13.78 -18.39
CA GLU A 60 -1.80 13.96 -18.89
C GLU A 60 -0.97 12.68 -18.86
N SER A 61 -0.74 12.12 -20.05
CA SER A 61 0.02 10.88 -20.24
C SER A 61 1.51 11.11 -20.00
N TRP A 62 2.02 10.59 -18.89
CA TRP A 62 3.45 10.36 -18.71
C TRP A 62 3.99 9.53 -19.89
N PRO A 63 4.98 10.02 -20.66
CA PRO A 63 5.48 9.28 -21.82
C PRO A 63 6.26 8.04 -21.36
N PRO A 64 6.10 6.89 -22.04
CA PRO A 64 6.82 5.67 -21.68
C PRO A 64 8.33 5.85 -21.90
N ILE A 65 9.14 5.41 -20.94
CA ILE A 65 10.60 5.46 -21.02
C ILE A 65 11.07 4.46 -22.08
N THR A 66 11.83 4.94 -23.07
CA THR A 66 12.23 4.16 -24.25
C THR A 66 13.72 3.83 -24.22
N GLY A 67 14.05 2.69 -23.59
CA GLY A 67 15.39 2.09 -23.62
C GLY A 67 16.10 2.09 -22.26
N LEU A 68 16.61 0.90 -21.87
CA LEU A 68 17.09 0.56 -20.52
C LEU A 68 16.02 0.70 -19.43
N GLY A 69 16.22 0.00 -18.30
CA GLY A 69 15.22 -0.06 -17.24
C GLY A 69 14.97 1.29 -16.56
N MET A 70 13.72 1.58 -16.20
CA MET A 70 13.34 2.78 -15.43
C MET A 70 14.16 2.87 -14.14
N ARG A 71 14.90 3.97 -13.94
CA ARG A 71 15.78 4.13 -12.77
C ARG A 71 15.02 4.89 -11.69
N ILE A 72 14.72 4.21 -10.59
CA ILE A 72 13.90 4.74 -9.50
C ILE A 72 14.79 5.18 -8.33
N GLU A 73 14.47 6.33 -7.74
CA GLU A 73 15.01 6.77 -6.46
C GLU A 73 13.93 6.80 -5.38
N ILE A 74 14.26 6.37 -4.16
CA ILE A 74 13.45 6.65 -2.96
C ILE A 74 14.18 7.72 -2.16
N LEU A 75 13.46 8.79 -1.80
CA LEU A 75 13.98 9.92 -1.04
C LEU A 75 13.12 10.11 0.22
N CYS A 76 13.71 9.88 1.40
CA CYS A 76 13.06 10.09 2.68
C CYS A 76 13.50 11.43 3.29
N THR A 77 12.55 12.19 3.82
CA THR A 77 12.80 13.36 4.69
C THR A 77 12.30 13.07 6.09
N GLY A 78 12.96 13.65 7.08
CA GLY A 78 12.69 13.45 8.50
C GLY A 78 13.98 13.50 9.30
N ASP A 79 14.18 14.53 10.12
CA ASP A 79 15.33 14.63 11.02
C ASP A 79 15.47 13.40 11.94
N GLU A 80 14.35 12.80 12.37
CA GLU A 80 14.34 11.56 13.15
C GLU A 80 14.78 10.32 12.36
N ILE A 81 14.64 10.36 11.02
CA ILE A 81 15.12 9.32 10.11
C ILE A 81 16.61 9.51 9.83
N LEU A 82 17.06 10.75 9.56
CA LEU A 82 18.46 11.07 9.31
C LEU A 82 19.34 10.80 10.54
N THR A 83 18.85 11.12 11.74
CA THR A 83 19.56 10.86 13.01
C THR A 83 19.46 9.40 13.49
N GLY A 84 18.72 8.54 12.78
CA GLY A 84 18.52 7.14 13.17
C GLY A 84 17.66 6.92 14.41
N LYS A 85 17.05 7.98 14.97
CA LYS A 85 16.08 7.92 16.07
C LYS A 85 14.85 7.07 15.73
N THR A 86 14.47 7.04 14.45
CA THR A 86 13.42 6.18 13.89
C THR A 86 13.99 5.33 12.76
N VAL A 87 13.81 4.01 12.83
CA VAL A 87 14.23 3.09 11.74
C VAL A 87 13.37 3.34 10.50
N ASN A 88 14.00 3.52 9.34
CA ASN A 88 13.33 3.82 8.08
C ASN A 88 12.59 2.61 7.46
N THR A 89 11.56 2.14 8.15
CA THR A 89 10.72 1.02 7.70
C THR A 89 9.88 1.36 6.45
N ASN A 90 9.69 2.66 6.15
CA ASN A 90 9.04 3.11 4.93
C ASN A 90 9.91 2.87 3.70
N TYR A 91 11.21 3.21 3.75
CA TYR A 91 12.17 2.87 2.69
C TYR A 91 12.21 1.36 2.43
N SER A 92 12.40 0.56 3.49
CA SER A 92 12.48 -0.90 3.35
C SER A 92 11.23 -1.50 2.72
N HIS A 93 10.05 -1.03 3.11
CA HIS A 93 8.79 -1.48 2.50
C HIS A 93 8.66 -1.03 1.04
N MET A 94 8.93 0.24 0.72
CA MET A 94 8.87 0.74 -0.66
C MET A 94 9.83 -0.02 -1.58
N ALA A 95 11.09 -0.21 -1.17
CA ALA A 95 12.10 -0.92 -1.94
C ALA A 95 11.73 -2.39 -2.16
N GLN A 96 11.25 -3.09 -1.13
CA GLN A 96 10.73 -4.45 -1.26
C GLN A 96 9.56 -4.48 -2.25
N ARG A 97 8.53 -3.65 -2.03
CA ARG A 97 7.27 -3.69 -2.79
C ARG A 97 7.44 -3.32 -4.26
N LEU A 98 8.41 -2.45 -4.58
CA LEU A 98 8.81 -2.14 -5.96
C LEU A 98 9.53 -3.33 -6.61
N GLY A 99 10.46 -3.98 -5.91
CA GLY A 99 11.13 -5.20 -6.38
C GLY A 99 10.16 -6.36 -6.64
N GLU A 100 9.13 -6.50 -5.80
CA GLU A 100 8.02 -7.46 -5.97
C GLU A 100 7.16 -7.24 -7.23
N VAL A 101 7.18 -6.04 -7.81
CA VAL A 101 6.56 -5.74 -9.12
C VAL A 101 7.60 -5.52 -10.23
N GLY A 102 8.87 -5.80 -9.94
CA GLY A 102 9.97 -5.81 -10.91
C GLY A 102 10.50 -4.41 -11.28
N LEU A 103 10.22 -3.42 -10.45
CA LEU A 103 10.68 -2.05 -10.54
C LEU A 103 11.89 -1.88 -9.60
N ASP A 104 13.11 -1.87 -10.16
CA ASP A 104 14.33 -1.90 -9.37
C ASP A 104 14.78 -0.50 -8.89
N VAL A 105 14.92 -0.34 -7.57
CA VAL A 105 15.38 0.93 -6.95
C VAL A 105 16.88 1.09 -7.17
N THR A 106 17.27 2.18 -7.83
CA THR A 106 18.66 2.49 -8.18
C THR A 106 19.35 3.37 -7.12
N TRP A 107 18.59 4.21 -6.41
CA TRP A 107 19.12 5.07 -5.34
C TRP A 107 18.18 5.13 -4.12
N GLY A 108 18.79 5.18 -2.94
CA GLY A 108 18.13 5.58 -1.69
C GLY A 108 18.81 6.82 -1.13
N THR A 109 18.02 7.84 -0.78
CA THR A 109 18.48 9.11 -0.21
C THR A 109 17.70 9.39 1.06
N THR A 110 18.39 9.80 2.14
CA THR A 110 17.77 10.33 3.36
C THR A 110 18.31 11.74 3.59
N VAL A 111 17.43 12.69 3.89
CA VAL A 111 17.77 14.07 4.25
C VAL A 111 16.99 14.53 5.48
N GLY A 112 17.50 15.57 6.14
CA GLY A 112 16.81 16.28 7.20
C GLY A 112 15.86 17.35 6.65
N ASP A 113 15.05 17.93 7.52
CA ASP A 113 13.95 18.83 7.15
C ASP A 113 14.42 20.29 6.98
N ASP A 114 15.51 20.47 6.23
CA ASP A 114 16.05 21.77 5.82
C ASP A 114 15.69 22.10 4.35
N ARG A 115 15.41 23.38 4.08
CA ARG A 115 15.04 23.89 2.75
C ARG A 115 16.15 23.70 1.72
N GLU A 116 17.39 24.09 2.04
CA GLU A 116 18.48 24.06 1.07
C GLU A 116 18.86 22.62 0.72
N THR A 117 18.91 21.77 1.75
CA THR A 117 19.16 20.32 1.65
C THR A 117 18.07 19.61 0.84
N LEU A 118 16.78 19.85 1.11
CA LEU A 118 15.68 19.27 0.34
C LEU A 118 15.68 19.74 -1.12
N LEU A 119 15.88 21.03 -1.36
CA LEU A 119 15.93 21.59 -2.71
C LEU A 119 17.13 21.04 -3.52
N ALA A 120 18.28 20.86 -2.87
CA ALA A 120 19.45 20.22 -3.48
C ALA A 120 19.19 18.73 -3.78
N ALA A 121 18.58 17.99 -2.84
CA ALA A 121 18.26 16.58 -3.01
C ALA A 121 17.23 16.34 -4.13
N PHE A 122 16.18 17.16 -4.23
CA PHE A 122 15.19 17.07 -5.31
C PHE A 122 15.84 17.37 -6.67
N ARG A 123 16.73 18.37 -6.76
CA ARG A 123 17.48 18.68 -7.99
C ARG A 123 18.44 17.54 -8.38
N LEU A 124 19.15 16.95 -7.41
CA LEU A 124 20.03 15.82 -7.65
C LEU A 124 19.26 14.59 -8.15
N ALA A 125 18.18 14.21 -7.46
CA ALA A 125 17.32 13.09 -7.85
C ALA A 125 16.73 13.30 -9.26
N ALA A 126 16.22 14.51 -9.55
CA ALA A 126 15.70 14.89 -10.88
C ALA A 126 16.75 14.82 -12.01
N SER A 127 18.04 14.97 -11.69
CA SER A 127 19.12 14.85 -12.66
C SER A 127 19.43 13.38 -13.00
N ARG A 128 19.37 12.48 -12.01
CA ARG A 128 19.86 11.10 -12.14
C ARG A 128 18.76 10.05 -12.35
N ALA A 129 17.61 10.16 -11.68
CA ALA A 129 16.51 9.20 -11.78
C ALA A 129 15.57 9.50 -12.96
N ASP A 130 14.67 8.57 -13.25
CA ASP A 130 13.53 8.76 -14.17
C ASP A 130 12.20 8.84 -13.40
N ALA A 131 12.13 8.23 -12.21
CA ALA A 131 11.08 8.44 -11.23
C ALA A 131 11.65 8.51 -9.80
N VAL A 132 11.03 9.31 -8.94
CA VAL A 132 11.44 9.54 -7.55
C VAL A 132 10.22 9.41 -6.64
N ILE A 133 10.30 8.58 -5.60
CA ILE A 133 9.27 8.51 -4.55
C ILE A 133 9.80 9.25 -3.33
N VAL A 134 9.18 10.38 -3.01
CA VAL A 134 9.48 11.16 -1.81
C VAL A 134 8.55 10.72 -0.68
N ASN A 135 9.09 10.47 0.51
CA ASN A 135 8.33 10.12 1.70
C ASN A 135 8.65 11.06 2.87
N GLY A 136 7.61 11.68 3.43
CA GLY A 136 7.73 12.66 4.53
C GLY A 136 7.42 14.11 4.10
N GLY A 137 7.32 14.99 5.09
CA GLY A 137 7.17 16.45 4.89
C GLY A 137 5.84 16.92 4.29
N LEU A 138 4.73 16.18 4.50
CA LEU A 138 3.37 16.50 4.01
C LEU A 138 2.34 16.76 5.13
N GLY A 139 2.78 16.80 6.39
CA GLY A 139 1.97 17.16 7.54
C GLY A 139 1.63 18.66 7.63
N PRO A 140 1.02 19.09 8.74
CA PRO A 140 0.60 20.48 8.96
C PRO A 140 1.57 21.30 9.83
N THR A 141 2.81 20.82 10.07
CA THR A 141 3.81 21.52 10.91
C THR A 141 4.58 22.57 10.11
N VAL A 142 5.54 23.26 10.74
CA VAL A 142 6.44 24.18 10.04
C VAL A 142 7.48 23.43 9.19
N ASP A 143 7.99 22.32 9.73
CA ASP A 143 9.09 21.49 9.20
C ASP A 143 8.64 20.61 8.00
N ASP A 144 7.33 20.46 7.79
CA ASP A 144 6.76 19.78 6.62
C ASP A 144 7.01 20.53 5.30
N LEU A 145 8.23 20.47 4.76
CA LEU A 145 8.69 21.34 3.67
C LEU A 145 8.52 20.77 2.25
N SER A 146 8.16 19.49 2.09
CA SER A 146 8.16 18.81 0.78
C SER A 146 7.31 19.51 -0.29
N GLN A 147 6.14 20.05 0.07
CA GLN A 147 5.27 20.80 -0.85
C GLN A 147 5.94 22.08 -1.36
N GLU A 148 6.56 22.85 -0.45
CA GLU A 148 7.25 24.11 -0.75
C GLU A 148 8.49 23.87 -1.62
N MET A 149 9.31 22.89 -1.26
CA MET A 149 10.55 22.58 -1.97
C MET A 149 10.30 21.91 -3.33
N ALA A 150 9.21 21.14 -3.49
CA ALA A 150 8.82 20.59 -4.79
C ALA A 150 8.40 21.71 -5.78
N ALA A 151 7.63 22.69 -5.31
CA ALA A 151 7.27 23.86 -6.10
C ALA A 151 8.52 24.67 -6.52
N ALA A 152 9.43 24.93 -5.56
CA ALA A 152 10.69 25.64 -5.80
C ALA A 152 11.65 24.89 -6.74
N ALA A 153 11.72 23.55 -6.64
CA ALA A 153 12.55 22.72 -7.51
C ALA A 153 12.06 22.70 -8.96
N ALA A 154 10.74 22.77 -9.18
CA ALA A 154 10.12 22.83 -10.51
C ALA A 154 9.93 24.25 -11.06
N GLY A 155 10.21 25.30 -10.28
CA GLY A 155 10.01 26.69 -10.69
C GLY A 155 8.53 27.12 -10.77
N VAL A 156 7.62 26.41 -10.10
CA VAL A 156 6.18 26.68 -10.09
C VAL A 156 5.73 27.31 -8.77
N LYS A 157 4.56 27.95 -8.76
CA LYS A 157 3.96 28.49 -7.53
C LYS A 157 3.24 27.38 -6.74
N LEU A 158 3.17 27.53 -5.42
CA LEU A 158 2.14 26.86 -4.62
C LEU A 158 0.77 27.50 -4.89
N ALA A 159 -0.27 26.66 -4.96
CA ALA A 159 -1.66 27.05 -5.12
C ALA A 159 -2.54 26.22 -4.17
N LEU A 160 -3.65 26.80 -3.71
CA LEU A 160 -4.59 26.10 -2.85
C LEU A 160 -5.49 25.16 -3.68
N SER A 161 -5.38 23.85 -3.45
CA SER A 161 -6.35 22.88 -3.95
C SER A 161 -7.65 22.98 -3.16
N GLN A 162 -8.58 23.80 -3.64
CA GLN A 162 -9.91 23.95 -3.02
C GLN A 162 -10.67 22.61 -2.98
N GLN A 163 -10.44 21.72 -3.96
CA GLN A 163 -10.97 20.36 -3.95
C GLN A 163 -10.43 19.55 -2.77
N TRP A 164 -9.11 19.56 -2.54
CA TRP A 164 -8.53 18.83 -1.40
C TRP A 164 -8.93 19.44 -0.06
N LEU A 165 -8.98 20.78 0.02
CA LEU A 165 -9.42 21.48 1.22
C LEU A 165 -10.82 21.01 1.66
N THR A 166 -11.77 20.90 0.73
CA THR A 166 -13.12 20.40 1.04
C THR A 166 -13.15 18.90 1.39
N THR A 167 -12.25 18.08 0.83
CA THR A 167 -12.05 16.69 1.30
C THR A 167 -11.57 16.65 2.76
N MET A 168 -10.62 17.52 3.13
CA MET A 168 -10.10 17.64 4.50
C MET A 168 -11.16 18.15 5.48
N GLU A 169 -11.87 19.23 5.14
CA GLU A 169 -12.99 19.77 5.93
C GLU A 169 -14.02 18.67 6.21
N SER A 170 -14.38 17.89 5.18
CA SER A 170 -15.29 16.74 5.29
C SER A 170 -14.73 15.62 6.18
N TYR A 171 -13.42 15.37 6.15
CA TYR A 171 -12.76 14.36 7.00
C TYR A 171 -12.80 14.75 8.49
N PHE A 172 -12.55 16.03 8.81
CA PHE A 172 -12.68 16.54 10.18
C PHE A 172 -14.15 16.55 10.65
N GLN A 173 -15.08 17.00 9.79
CA GLN A 173 -16.51 17.03 10.09
C GLN A 173 -17.07 15.62 10.38
N ARG A 174 -16.71 14.60 9.59
CA ARG A 174 -17.10 13.19 9.83
C ARG A 174 -16.60 12.63 11.18
N ARG A 175 -15.57 13.25 11.77
CA ARG A 175 -15.02 12.89 13.09
C ARG A 175 -15.51 13.81 14.22
N GLY A 176 -16.50 14.68 13.97
CA GLY A 176 -17.05 15.61 14.95
C GLY A 176 -16.08 16.73 15.36
N ARG A 177 -15.10 17.07 14.51
CA ARG A 177 -14.05 18.06 14.81
C ARG A 177 -14.07 19.20 13.80
N VAL A 178 -13.67 20.39 14.26
CA VAL A 178 -13.29 21.50 13.37
C VAL A 178 -11.86 21.25 12.87
N MET A 179 -11.58 21.57 11.62
CA MET A 179 -10.22 21.50 11.05
C MET A 179 -9.35 22.65 11.60
N PRO A 180 -8.17 22.37 12.19
CA PRO A 180 -7.21 23.39 12.60
C PRO A 180 -6.72 24.24 11.42
N PRO A 181 -6.49 25.56 11.58
CA PRO A 181 -6.07 26.43 10.47
C PRO A 181 -4.76 26.01 9.78
N ASN A 182 -3.80 25.45 10.51
CA ASN A 182 -2.53 24.99 9.95
C ASN A 182 -2.67 23.76 9.04
N ASN A 183 -3.72 22.94 9.20
CA ASN A 183 -4.00 21.85 8.25
C ASN A 183 -4.27 22.37 6.83
N ARG A 184 -4.65 23.65 6.64
CA ARG A 184 -4.75 24.28 5.30
C ARG A 184 -3.43 24.21 4.52
N LYS A 185 -2.26 24.13 5.18
CA LYS A 185 -0.95 23.91 4.53
C LYS A 185 -0.96 22.66 3.65
N GLN A 186 -1.57 21.56 4.12
CA GLN A 186 -1.60 20.28 3.41
C GLN A 186 -2.39 20.33 2.09
N ALA A 187 -3.25 21.35 1.89
CA ALA A 187 -3.95 21.61 0.63
C ALA A 187 -3.22 22.61 -0.30
N MET A 188 -2.05 23.14 0.10
CA MET A 188 -1.19 23.96 -0.75
C MET A 188 -0.29 23.05 -1.57
N LEU A 189 -0.58 22.93 -2.87
CA LEU A 189 0.13 22.06 -3.79
C LEU A 189 0.88 22.86 -4.87
N PRO A 190 1.97 22.34 -5.44
CA PRO A 190 2.58 22.91 -6.65
C PRO A 190 1.53 23.02 -7.77
N ALA A 191 1.50 24.13 -8.50
CA ALA A 191 0.42 24.43 -9.46
C ALA A 191 0.26 23.41 -10.61
N THR A 192 1.26 22.56 -10.85
CA THR A 192 1.28 21.48 -11.86
C THR A 192 1.17 20.08 -11.25
N ALA A 193 0.66 19.96 -10.01
CA ALA A 193 0.56 18.70 -9.29
C ALA A 193 -0.73 17.92 -9.59
N GLU A 194 -0.57 16.65 -9.94
CA GLU A 194 -1.61 15.62 -9.91
C GLU A 194 -1.87 15.22 -8.46
N VAL A 195 -3.10 15.35 -7.96
CA VAL A 195 -3.44 14.91 -6.59
C VAL A 195 -3.50 13.39 -6.52
N LEU A 196 -2.82 12.79 -5.52
CA LEU A 196 -2.97 11.39 -5.16
C LEU A 196 -3.87 11.30 -3.91
N ASP A 197 -4.95 10.54 -4.00
CA ASP A 197 -5.97 10.48 -2.94
C ASP A 197 -5.42 9.79 -1.68
N ASN A 198 -5.94 10.20 -0.52
CA ASN A 198 -5.65 9.59 0.77
C ASN A 198 -6.93 9.51 1.61
N PRO A 199 -7.73 8.44 1.45
CA PRO A 199 -9.00 8.29 2.16
C PRO A 199 -8.84 7.96 3.66
N ILE A 200 -7.62 7.75 4.14
CA ILE A 200 -7.32 7.30 5.52
C ILE A 200 -6.54 8.32 6.37
N GLY A 201 -5.98 9.38 5.76
CA GLY A 201 -5.26 10.48 6.42
C GLY A 201 -5.82 11.87 6.09
N THR A 202 -5.00 12.92 6.29
CA THR A 202 -5.35 14.32 5.95
C THR A 202 -4.47 14.94 4.86
N ALA A 203 -3.23 14.46 4.72
CA ALA A 203 -2.34 14.83 3.64
C ALA A 203 -2.78 14.09 2.36
N CYS A 204 -3.05 14.80 1.26
CA CYS A 204 -2.97 14.12 -0.03
C CYS A 204 -1.49 13.81 -0.33
N GLY A 205 -1.27 12.78 -1.14
CA GLY A 205 -0.02 12.73 -1.90
C GLY A 205 -0.16 13.59 -3.14
N PHE A 206 0.92 13.78 -3.86
CA PHE A 206 0.84 14.39 -5.18
C PHE A 206 1.94 13.89 -6.10
N ALA A 207 1.69 13.90 -7.40
CA ALA A 207 2.69 13.59 -8.42
C ALA A 207 2.93 14.80 -9.33
N MET A 208 4.18 15.07 -9.66
CA MET A 208 4.56 16.15 -10.58
C MET A 208 5.86 15.83 -11.29
N THR A 209 6.14 16.51 -12.40
CA THR A 209 7.43 16.37 -13.09
C THR A 209 8.40 17.45 -12.60
N ILE A 210 9.62 17.05 -12.23
CA ILE A 210 10.71 17.97 -11.85
C ILE A 210 11.92 17.62 -12.71
N GLY A 211 12.42 18.59 -13.48
CA GLY A 211 13.41 18.31 -14.54
C GLY A 211 12.85 17.29 -15.54
N ARG A 212 13.46 16.10 -15.59
CA ARG A 212 13.02 14.98 -16.44
C ARG A 212 12.28 13.86 -15.70
N ALA A 213 12.20 13.88 -14.38
CA ALA A 213 11.75 12.74 -13.58
C ALA A 213 10.33 12.95 -13.02
N ARG A 214 9.56 11.86 -12.87
CA ARG A 214 8.28 11.90 -12.15
C ARG A 214 8.53 11.79 -10.65
N PHE A 215 8.17 12.83 -9.90
CA PHE A 215 8.16 12.79 -8.45
C PHE A 215 6.77 12.35 -7.97
N PHE A 216 6.74 11.46 -6.97
CA PHE A 216 5.56 11.03 -6.25
C PHE A 216 5.78 11.29 -4.76
N PHE A 217 5.02 12.21 -4.17
CA PHE A 217 5.13 12.61 -2.77
C PHE A 217 4.10 11.87 -1.92
N THR A 218 4.57 11.24 -0.84
CA THR A 218 3.80 10.37 0.05
C THR A 218 3.89 10.79 1.52
N PRO A 219 2.80 10.66 2.31
CA PRO A 219 2.84 10.99 3.74
C PRO A 219 3.80 10.06 4.51
N GLY A 220 4.47 10.57 5.55
CA GLY A 220 5.36 9.76 6.39
C GLY A 220 4.65 8.64 7.18
N VAL A 221 3.32 8.72 7.34
CA VAL A 221 2.53 7.71 8.06
C VAL A 221 2.53 6.39 7.28
N PRO A 222 3.07 5.27 7.83
CA PRO A 222 3.30 4.06 7.03
C PRO A 222 2.04 3.47 6.39
N ARG A 223 0.89 3.49 7.09
CA ARG A 223 -0.38 2.98 6.53
C ARG A 223 -0.89 3.80 5.34
N GLU A 224 -0.62 5.10 5.33
CA GLU A 224 -1.03 6.03 4.26
C GLU A 224 -0.13 5.86 3.03
N MET A 225 1.19 5.83 3.25
CA MET A 225 2.18 5.56 2.19
C MET A 225 1.92 4.23 1.50
N ARG A 226 1.78 3.13 2.25
CA ARG A 226 1.60 1.77 1.68
C ARG A 226 0.39 1.69 0.76
N ARG A 227 -0.75 2.21 1.22
CA ARG A 227 -1.98 2.27 0.42
C ARG A 227 -1.78 3.06 -0.87
N MET A 228 -1.12 4.21 -0.80
CA MET A 228 -0.86 5.07 -1.96
C MET A 228 0.14 4.45 -2.93
N LEU A 229 1.14 3.72 -2.41
CA LEU A 229 2.13 2.98 -3.19
C LEU A 229 1.44 1.92 -4.06
N ASP A 230 0.63 1.05 -3.45
CA ASP A 230 -0.09 -0.03 -4.15
C ASP A 230 -1.23 0.47 -5.05
N GLU A 231 -2.13 1.32 -4.53
CA GLU A 231 -3.34 1.72 -5.26
C GLU A 231 -3.07 2.75 -6.38
N GLN A 232 -1.98 3.51 -6.31
CA GLN A 232 -1.79 4.69 -7.17
C GLN A 232 -0.40 4.86 -7.79
N ILE A 233 0.70 4.61 -7.07
CA ILE A 233 2.05 4.89 -7.57
C ILE A 233 2.58 3.73 -8.42
N ILE A 234 2.55 2.49 -7.92
CA ILE A 234 3.01 1.29 -8.65
C ILE A 234 2.32 1.15 -10.02
N PRO A 235 0.99 1.29 -10.17
CA PRO A 235 0.34 1.23 -11.47
C PRO A 235 0.86 2.26 -12.48
N ARG A 236 1.14 3.50 -12.02
CA ARG A 236 1.69 4.57 -12.87
C ARG A 236 3.15 4.30 -13.25
N LEU A 237 3.96 3.78 -12.34
CA LEU A 237 5.36 3.39 -12.61
C LEU A 237 5.43 2.22 -13.61
N LEU A 238 4.63 1.17 -13.43
CA LEU A 238 4.55 0.05 -14.37
C LEU A 238 4.17 0.55 -15.78
N GLN A 239 3.11 1.36 -15.89
CA GLN A 239 2.71 1.96 -17.17
C GLN A 239 3.82 2.83 -17.79
N GLY A 240 4.48 3.68 -16.99
CA GLY A 240 5.56 4.56 -17.46
C GLY A 240 6.87 3.85 -17.81
N SER A 241 7.10 2.65 -17.27
CA SER A 241 8.30 1.84 -17.52
C SER A 241 8.25 1.03 -18.81
N GLY A 242 7.09 0.93 -19.46
CA GLY A 242 6.88 0.03 -20.60
C GLY A 242 6.82 -1.46 -20.22
N LEU A 243 6.87 -1.81 -18.94
CA LEU A 243 6.73 -3.18 -18.44
C LEU A 243 5.28 -3.68 -18.60
N ASN A 244 4.91 -4.06 -19.82
CA ASN A 244 3.74 -4.89 -20.12
C ASN A 244 3.96 -6.37 -19.69
N ALA A 245 4.77 -6.59 -18.65
CA ALA A 245 5.08 -7.90 -18.10
C ALA A 245 4.25 -8.12 -16.83
N VAL A 246 3.46 -9.19 -16.82
CA VAL A 246 2.90 -9.72 -15.58
C VAL A 246 4.05 -10.29 -14.76
N LEU A 247 4.05 -9.99 -13.46
CA LEU A 247 4.96 -10.59 -12.49
C LEU A 247 4.13 -11.36 -11.45
N ARG A 248 4.55 -12.58 -11.12
CA ARG A 248 4.02 -13.35 -9.98
C ARG A 248 5.16 -13.71 -9.04
N MET A 249 4.93 -13.49 -7.75
CA MET A 249 5.82 -13.94 -6.68
C MET A 249 5.10 -14.99 -5.84
N LYS A 250 5.68 -16.19 -5.78
CA LYS A 250 5.32 -17.22 -4.80
C LYS A 250 6.20 -17.07 -3.56
N ARG A 251 5.63 -17.18 -2.37
CA ARG A 251 6.38 -17.30 -1.09
C ARG A 251 6.13 -18.67 -0.46
N PHE A 252 7.19 -19.27 0.09
CA PHE A 252 7.10 -20.42 1.01
C PHE A 252 7.72 -20.01 2.34
N HIS A 253 6.92 -20.07 3.41
CA HIS A 253 7.37 -19.77 4.76
C HIS A 253 7.81 -21.08 5.42
N THR A 254 9.11 -21.23 5.63
CA THR A 254 9.69 -22.44 6.24
C THR A 254 10.21 -22.19 7.65
N PHE A 255 10.40 -23.26 8.43
CA PHE A 255 10.87 -23.19 9.82
C PHE A 255 11.91 -24.28 10.12
N GLY A 256 12.92 -23.94 10.92
CA GLY A 256 13.94 -24.90 11.36
C GLY A 256 14.94 -25.33 10.27
N ILE A 257 14.87 -24.72 9.08
CA ILE A 257 15.83 -24.86 7.99
C ILE A 257 16.60 -23.55 7.80
N GLY A 258 17.92 -23.62 7.76
CA GLY A 258 18.79 -22.48 7.48
C GLY A 258 19.04 -22.28 5.98
N GLU A 259 19.32 -21.05 5.58
CA GLU A 259 19.45 -20.61 4.18
C GLU A 259 20.34 -21.51 3.33
N ALA A 260 21.59 -21.77 3.77
CA ALA A 260 22.52 -22.64 3.03
C ALA A 260 22.05 -24.10 2.85
N ARG A 261 21.12 -24.58 3.70
CA ARG A 261 20.49 -25.90 3.53
C ARG A 261 19.32 -25.82 2.55
N ALA A 262 18.54 -24.74 2.59
CA ALA A 262 17.46 -24.51 1.63
C ALA A 262 18.02 -24.32 0.22
N ASP A 263 19.08 -23.53 0.05
CA ASP A 263 19.79 -23.34 -1.22
C ASP A 263 20.28 -24.66 -1.82
N LEU A 264 21.03 -25.46 -1.04
CA LEU A 264 21.50 -26.78 -1.46
C LEU A 264 20.34 -27.72 -1.83
N MET A 265 19.22 -27.67 -1.09
CA MET A 265 18.03 -28.45 -1.42
C MET A 265 17.35 -27.95 -2.70
N LEU A 266 17.30 -26.64 -2.94
CA LEU A 266 16.65 -26.02 -4.10
C LEU A 266 17.59 -25.79 -5.29
N GLN A 267 18.81 -26.34 -5.26
CA GLN A 267 19.78 -26.21 -6.34
C GLN A 267 19.16 -26.64 -7.69
N GLY A 268 19.20 -25.74 -8.67
CA GLY A 268 18.74 -25.97 -10.04
C GLY A 268 17.21 -25.94 -10.27
N VAL A 269 16.36 -25.64 -9.27
CA VAL A 269 14.89 -25.59 -9.51
C VAL A 269 14.49 -24.55 -10.56
N GLU A 270 15.24 -23.45 -10.68
CA GLU A 270 15.04 -22.41 -11.70
C GLU A 270 15.13 -22.95 -13.15
N THR A 271 15.84 -24.06 -13.37
CA THR A 271 15.95 -24.68 -14.71
C THR A 271 14.64 -25.35 -15.17
N LEU A 272 13.67 -25.54 -14.27
CA LEU A 272 12.35 -26.10 -14.59
C LEU A 272 11.38 -25.06 -15.17
N ALA A 273 11.80 -23.79 -15.31
CA ALA A 273 10.99 -22.65 -15.73
C ALA A 273 10.45 -22.68 -17.19
N GLY A 274 10.48 -23.83 -17.89
CA GLY A 274 9.79 -24.04 -19.17
C GLY A 274 10.26 -23.17 -20.36
N GLY A 275 11.36 -22.43 -20.23
CA GLY A 275 11.83 -21.42 -21.20
C GLY A 275 11.53 -19.98 -20.82
N GLY A 276 10.78 -19.73 -19.73
CA GLY A 276 10.72 -18.44 -19.06
C GLY A 276 11.88 -18.24 -18.07
N THR A 277 11.79 -17.20 -17.23
CA THR A 277 12.77 -16.95 -16.17
C THR A 277 12.06 -16.84 -14.82
N VAL A 278 12.39 -17.76 -13.91
CA VAL A 278 12.09 -17.66 -12.48
C VAL A 278 13.39 -17.32 -11.76
N LYS A 279 13.32 -16.37 -10.82
CA LYS A 279 14.40 -16.06 -9.89
C LYS A 279 14.06 -16.60 -8.50
N LEU A 280 14.92 -17.45 -7.96
CA LEU A 280 14.93 -17.89 -6.57
C LEU A 280 15.55 -16.80 -5.68
N GLY A 281 15.11 -16.72 -4.43
CA GLY A 281 15.74 -15.88 -3.40
C GLY A 281 15.28 -16.28 -2.00
N PHE A 282 16.09 -15.94 -1.01
CA PHE A 282 15.86 -16.25 0.40
C PHE A 282 15.80 -14.98 1.24
N GLN A 283 15.03 -15.02 2.33
CA GLN A 283 15.01 -13.98 3.34
C GLN A 283 14.86 -14.63 4.73
N ALA A 284 15.96 -14.67 5.49
CA ALA A 284 16.01 -15.30 6.80
C ALA A 284 15.42 -14.40 7.91
N HIS A 285 14.51 -14.96 8.71
CA HIS A 285 13.90 -14.34 9.89
C HIS A 285 13.85 -15.39 11.02
N TYR A 286 15.02 -15.76 11.54
CA TYR A 286 15.17 -16.91 12.46
C TYR A 286 14.12 -16.93 13.58
N PRO A 287 13.43 -18.07 13.83
CA PRO A 287 13.66 -19.42 13.30
C PRO A 287 13.00 -19.73 11.94
N GLN A 288 12.40 -18.74 11.28
CA GLN A 288 11.77 -18.87 9.97
C GLN A 288 12.72 -18.49 8.82
N LEU A 289 12.44 -19.03 7.64
CA LEU A 289 13.11 -18.70 6.38
C LEU A 289 12.05 -18.58 5.28
N GLU A 290 11.94 -17.39 4.71
CA GLU A 290 11.05 -17.11 3.58
C GLU A 290 11.78 -17.40 2.27
N THR A 291 11.25 -18.31 1.46
CA THR A 291 11.76 -18.63 0.12
C THR A 291 10.86 -17.97 -0.93
N LYS A 292 11.44 -17.24 -1.87
CA LYS A 292 10.74 -16.48 -2.91
C LYS A 292 11.05 -17.04 -4.29
N LEU A 293 10.01 -17.24 -5.09
CA LEU A 293 10.12 -17.48 -6.53
C LEU A 293 9.46 -16.31 -7.25
N VAL A 294 10.22 -15.59 -8.09
CA VAL A 294 9.73 -14.42 -8.85
C VAL A 294 9.80 -14.74 -10.35
N ALA A 295 8.64 -14.77 -11.01
CA ALA A 295 8.51 -15.04 -12.44
C ALA A 295 7.95 -13.81 -13.18
N ARG A 296 8.48 -13.50 -14.37
CA ARG A 296 8.02 -12.40 -15.25
C ARG A 296 7.63 -12.96 -16.64
N GLY A 297 6.57 -12.44 -17.27
CA GLY A 297 6.09 -12.92 -18.57
C GLY A 297 4.99 -12.05 -19.18
N ALA A 298 4.62 -12.31 -20.43
CA ALA A 298 3.74 -11.43 -21.21
C ALA A 298 2.24 -11.50 -20.86
N SER A 299 1.80 -12.53 -20.11
CA SER A 299 0.43 -12.68 -19.63
C SER A 299 0.44 -13.46 -18.30
N ALA A 300 -0.70 -13.52 -17.60
CA ALA A 300 -0.80 -14.26 -16.34
C ALA A 300 -0.58 -15.76 -16.54
N GLU A 301 -1.15 -16.30 -17.62
CA GLU A 301 -1.11 -17.71 -18.01
C GLU A 301 0.33 -18.13 -18.41
N ALA A 302 1.05 -17.26 -19.14
CA ALA A 302 2.45 -17.51 -19.49
C ALA A 302 3.37 -17.51 -18.26
N VAL A 303 3.08 -16.66 -17.26
CA VAL A 303 3.81 -16.65 -15.98
C VAL A 303 3.47 -17.87 -15.14
N GLU A 304 2.20 -18.30 -15.11
CA GLU A 304 1.74 -19.49 -14.39
C GLU A 304 2.38 -20.77 -14.96
N GLN A 305 2.40 -20.93 -16.29
CA GLN A 305 3.11 -22.02 -16.98
C GLN A 305 4.63 -22.02 -16.73
N THR A 306 5.23 -20.84 -16.53
CA THR A 306 6.66 -20.67 -16.19
C THR A 306 6.95 -21.02 -14.72
N LEU A 307 6.02 -20.68 -13.82
CA LEU A 307 6.24 -20.70 -12.38
C LEU A 307 5.83 -22.03 -11.73
N GLU A 308 4.70 -22.62 -12.13
CA GLU A 308 4.12 -23.78 -11.44
C GLU A 308 5.02 -25.03 -11.40
N PRO A 309 5.78 -25.39 -12.45
CA PRO A 309 6.74 -26.50 -12.38
C PRO A 309 7.85 -26.26 -11.33
N VAL A 310 8.23 -25.01 -11.10
CA VAL A 310 9.21 -24.61 -10.07
C VAL A 310 8.56 -24.62 -8.69
N VAL A 311 7.31 -24.15 -8.57
CA VAL A 311 6.51 -24.17 -7.33
C VAL A 311 6.33 -25.59 -6.81
N GLU A 312 5.92 -26.54 -7.65
CA GLU A 312 5.74 -27.93 -7.22
C GLU A 312 7.05 -28.60 -6.81
N GLU A 313 8.14 -28.37 -7.54
CA GLU A 313 9.45 -28.94 -7.15
C GLU A 313 9.97 -28.33 -5.85
N VAL A 314 9.83 -27.01 -5.65
CA VAL A 314 10.20 -26.35 -4.39
C VAL A 314 9.36 -26.89 -3.22
N ARG A 315 8.04 -27.02 -3.40
CA ARG A 315 7.14 -27.63 -2.41
C ARG A 315 7.54 -29.07 -2.10
N ARG A 316 7.82 -29.89 -3.11
CA ARG A 316 8.24 -31.30 -2.96
C ARG A 316 9.58 -31.43 -2.24
N ARG A 317 10.55 -30.54 -2.49
CA ARG A 317 11.87 -30.59 -1.86
C ARG A 317 11.89 -30.03 -0.44
N LEU A 318 11.17 -28.94 -0.16
CA LEU A 318 11.05 -28.39 1.20
C LEU A 318 10.14 -29.26 2.08
N GLY A 319 9.06 -29.80 1.52
CA GLY A 319 8.14 -30.73 2.18
C GLY A 319 7.70 -30.23 3.56
N ASN A 320 7.95 -31.06 4.58
CA ASN A 320 7.57 -30.78 5.98
C ASN A 320 8.24 -29.54 6.61
N PHE A 321 9.20 -28.88 5.94
CA PHE A 321 9.71 -27.59 6.39
C PHE A 321 8.76 -26.42 6.09
N VAL A 322 7.84 -26.55 5.12
CA VAL A 322 6.86 -25.52 4.76
C VAL A 322 5.75 -25.47 5.81
N LEU A 323 5.55 -24.30 6.41
CA LEU A 323 4.44 -24.03 7.35
C LEU A 323 3.25 -23.34 6.66
N ALA A 324 3.52 -22.48 5.68
CA ALA A 324 2.55 -21.59 5.07
C ALA A 324 3.05 -21.10 3.70
N GLU A 325 2.13 -20.71 2.81
CA GLU A 325 2.44 -20.14 1.48
C GLU A 325 1.85 -18.73 1.31
N ASP A 326 2.54 -17.89 0.53
CA ASP A 326 2.14 -16.54 0.15
C ASP A 326 1.83 -15.60 1.34
N ASP A 327 0.56 -15.29 1.59
CA ASP A 327 0.11 -14.38 2.66
C ASP A 327 -0.49 -15.11 3.87
N GLN A 328 -0.39 -16.45 3.91
CA GLN A 328 -0.77 -17.24 5.06
C GLN A 328 0.20 -17.02 6.23
N THR A 329 -0.34 -16.82 7.44
CA THR A 329 0.45 -16.86 8.68
C THR A 329 0.38 -18.25 9.34
N LEU A 330 1.36 -18.57 10.19
CA LEU A 330 1.37 -19.82 10.96
C LEU A 330 0.11 -19.97 11.81
N GLU A 331 -0.32 -18.88 12.44
CA GLU A 331 -1.53 -18.82 13.26
C GLU A 331 -2.78 -19.08 12.43
N GLY A 332 -2.90 -18.47 11.24
CA GLY A 332 -4.00 -18.74 10.31
C GLY A 332 -4.05 -20.19 9.82
N VAL A 333 -2.90 -20.81 9.57
CA VAL A 333 -2.82 -22.24 9.21
C VAL A 333 -3.22 -23.15 10.39
N ILE A 334 -2.80 -22.81 11.61
CA ILE A 334 -3.19 -23.53 12.83
C ILE A 334 -4.71 -23.43 13.05
N PHE A 335 -5.31 -22.25 12.96
CA PHE A 335 -6.75 -22.07 13.12
C PHE A 335 -7.55 -22.80 12.04
N ALA A 336 -7.18 -22.69 10.77
CA ALA A 336 -7.84 -23.44 9.69
C ALA A 336 -7.79 -24.97 9.92
N ALA A 337 -6.67 -25.48 10.45
CA ALA A 337 -6.52 -26.90 10.77
C ALA A 337 -7.27 -27.35 12.04
N LEU A 338 -7.62 -26.42 12.93
CA LEU A 338 -8.48 -26.66 14.11
C LEU A 338 -9.96 -26.60 13.72
N ASP A 339 -10.39 -25.57 13.00
CA ASP A 339 -11.77 -25.39 12.51
C ASP A 339 -12.22 -26.59 11.67
N ALA A 340 -11.37 -27.06 10.76
CA ALA A 340 -11.62 -28.25 9.93
C ALA A 340 -11.79 -29.55 10.72
N LYS A 341 -11.52 -29.55 12.04
CA LYS A 341 -11.67 -30.68 12.96
C LYS A 341 -12.65 -30.39 14.11
N GLY A 342 -13.25 -29.19 14.17
CA GLY A 342 -14.03 -28.73 15.32
C GLY A 342 -13.20 -28.61 16.61
N GLY A 343 -11.89 -28.40 16.49
CA GLY A 343 -10.96 -28.29 17.60
C GLY A 343 -10.92 -26.87 18.21
N ALA A 344 -10.44 -26.78 19.44
CA ALA A 344 -10.17 -25.51 20.13
C ALA A 344 -8.71 -25.48 20.63
N VAL A 345 -8.17 -24.28 20.82
CA VAL A 345 -6.84 -24.04 21.40
C VAL A 345 -6.96 -23.26 22.71
N ALA A 346 -6.07 -23.55 23.65
CA ALA A 346 -5.86 -22.78 24.87
C ALA A 346 -4.36 -22.75 25.17
N THR A 347 -3.86 -21.62 25.70
CA THR A 347 -2.47 -21.47 26.12
C THR A 347 -2.35 -21.31 27.63
N ALA A 348 -1.24 -21.77 28.18
CA ALA A 348 -0.82 -21.49 29.54
C ALA A 348 0.65 -21.08 29.48
N GLU A 349 0.96 -19.82 29.78
CA GLU A 349 2.24 -19.20 29.48
C GLU A 349 2.97 -18.76 30.74
N MET A 350 4.27 -19.10 30.82
CA MET A 350 5.15 -18.66 31.90
C MET A 350 6.19 -17.66 31.37
N PHE A 351 7.16 -18.13 30.58
CA PHE A 351 8.28 -17.30 30.11
C PHE A 351 7.93 -16.37 28.93
N THR A 352 6.90 -16.70 28.15
CA THR A 352 6.44 -15.89 27.00
C THR A 352 5.48 -14.76 27.41
N GLY A 353 4.97 -14.75 28.65
CA GLY A 353 4.20 -13.63 29.21
C GLY A 353 2.88 -13.30 28.49
N GLY A 354 2.31 -14.22 27.72
CA GLY A 354 1.13 -13.97 26.87
C GLY A 354 1.46 -13.68 25.41
N SER A 355 2.74 -13.73 25.00
CA SER A 355 3.16 -13.47 23.61
C SER A 355 2.68 -14.51 22.61
N ILE A 356 2.26 -15.71 23.05
CA ILE A 356 1.61 -16.69 22.16
C ILE A 356 0.12 -16.31 22.02
N ALA A 357 -0.57 -16.06 23.15
CA ALA A 357 -1.96 -15.59 23.20
C ALA A 357 -2.21 -14.19 22.59
N ALA A 358 -1.15 -13.44 22.27
CA ALA A 358 -1.21 -12.15 21.57
C ALA A 358 -0.87 -12.25 20.08
N ARG A 359 -0.51 -13.45 19.58
CA ARG A 359 -0.30 -13.76 18.16
C ARG A 359 -1.45 -14.60 17.58
N LEU A 360 -1.95 -15.55 18.39
CA LEU A 360 -3.22 -16.25 18.19
C LEU A 360 -4.39 -15.26 18.31
#